data_AF-A0A9X1VVC6-F1
#
_entry.id   AF-A0A9X1VVC6-F1
#
_cell.length_a   1.000
_cell.length_b   1.000
_cell.length_c   1.000
_cell.angle_alpha   90.00
_cell.angle_beta   90.00
_cell.angle_gamma   90.00
#
_symmetry.space_group_name_H-M   'P 1'
#
loop_
_entity.id
_entity.type
_entity.pdbx_description
1 polymer ?
#
loop_
_entity_poly.entity_id
_entity_poly.type
_entity_poly.pdbx_seq_one_letter_code
_entity_poly.pdbx_strand_id
1 'polypeptide(L)'
;MAKKQTLTKEFDPRALKVAQKLKKIRIEKGYTSYENFAIDKGIKRMQYWRMETGANFTFKSLLKILDAHEMSLAEFFEDFSYDEE
;
A
#
# COMPACT_ATOMS: atom_id res chain seq x y z
N MET A 1 -13.39 -3.05 -35.01
CA MET A 1 -13.34 -3.09 -33.53
C MET A 1 -11.91 -2.77 -33.10
N ALA A 2 -11.62 -1.54 -32.67
CA ALA A 2 -10.27 -1.18 -32.24
C ALA A 2 -9.92 -1.94 -30.94
N LYS A 3 -8.83 -2.71 -30.97
CA LYS A 3 -8.24 -3.30 -29.76
C LYS A 3 -7.90 -2.16 -28.81
N LYS A 4 -8.60 -2.10 -27.67
CA LYS A 4 -8.30 -1.17 -26.58
C LYS A 4 -6.94 -1.57 -26.02
N GLN A 5 -5.89 -0.87 -26.46
CA GLN A 5 -4.55 -1.02 -25.91
C GLN A 5 -4.65 -0.64 -24.43
N THR A 6 -4.69 -1.63 -23.55
CA THR A 6 -4.58 -1.43 -22.10
C THR A 6 -3.23 -0.80 -21.85
N LEU A 7 -3.20 0.53 -21.72
CA LEU A 7 -2.07 1.27 -21.16
C LEU A 7 -1.80 0.64 -19.79
N THR A 8 -0.77 -0.20 -19.71
CA THR A 8 -0.23 -0.66 -18.43
C THR A 8 0.17 0.59 -17.69
N LYS A 9 -0.61 0.93 -16.66
CA LYS A 9 -0.37 2.12 -15.85
C LYS A 9 0.95 1.88 -15.13
N GLU A 10 2.02 2.44 -15.67
CA GLU A 10 3.35 2.30 -15.11
C GLU A 10 3.37 3.07 -13.79
N PHE A 11 3.42 2.34 -12.68
CA PHE A 11 3.46 2.92 -11.35
C PHE A 11 4.90 3.30 -11.01
N ASP A 12 5.08 4.41 -10.27
CA ASP A 12 6.40 4.79 -9.76
C ASP A 12 6.98 3.62 -8.94
N PRO A 13 8.21 3.15 -9.21
CA PRO A 13 8.83 2.05 -8.49
C PRO A 13 8.84 2.26 -6.97
N ARG A 14 9.00 3.50 -6.50
CA ARG A 14 8.98 3.86 -5.08
C ARG A 14 7.58 3.69 -4.49
N ALA A 15 6.54 4.05 -5.24
CA ALA A 15 5.15 3.81 -4.83
C ALA A 15 4.85 2.32 -4.74
N LEU A 16 5.41 1.50 -5.62
CA LEU A 16 5.32 0.04 -5.55
C LEU A 16 6.04 -0.54 -4.32
N LYS A 17 7.23 -0.03 -3.97
CA LYS A 17 7.92 -0.43 -2.73
C LYS A 17 7.05 -0.15 -1.49
N VAL A 18 6.43 1.04 -1.41
CA VAL A 18 5.50 1.39 -0.33
C VAL A 18 4.29 0.44 -0.30
N ALA A 19 3.69 0.16 -1.46
CA ALA A 19 2.55 -0.76 -1.57
C ALA A 19 2.89 -2.18 -1.11
N GLN A 20 4.08 -2.68 -1.49
CA GLN A 20 4.59 -3.98 -1.09
C GLN A 20 4.84 -4.04 0.42
N LYS A 21 5.43 -2.99 1.02
CA LYS A 21 5.64 -2.95 2.48
C LYS A 21 4.32 -2.97 3.25
N LEU A 22 3.31 -2.20 2.82
CA LEU A 22 1.97 -2.24 3.42
C LEU A 22 1.37 -3.65 3.41
N LYS A 23 1.48 -4.34 2.27
CA LYS A 23 1.03 -5.73 2.13
C LYS A 23 1.80 -6.69 3.03
N LYS A 24 3.13 -6.53 3.12
CA LYS A 24 4.00 -7.34 3.98
C LYS A 24 3.61 -7.21 5.45
N ILE A 25 3.49 -5.99 5.96
CA ILE A 25 3.12 -5.73 7.36
C ILE A 25 1.75 -6.34 7.69
N ARG A 26 0.78 -6.25 6.78
CA ARG A 26 -0.52 -6.91 6.96
C ARG A 26 -0.40 -8.42 7.12
N ILE A 27 0.41 -9.07 6.28
CA ILE A 27 0.62 -10.52 6.33
C ILE A 27 1.35 -10.91 7.62
N GLU A 28 2.34 -10.13 8.05
CA GLU A 28 3.07 -10.33 9.31
C GLU A 28 2.16 -10.22 10.54
N LYS A 29 1.14 -9.35 10.48
CA LYS A 29 0.06 -9.28 11.49
C LYS A 29 -0.98 -10.40 11.39
N GLY A 30 -0.78 -11.39 10.52
CA GLY A 30 -1.64 -12.57 10.39
C GLY A 30 -2.85 -12.42 9.46
N TYR A 31 -3.01 -11.30 8.77
CA TYR A 31 -4.12 -11.13 7.83
C TYR A 31 -3.73 -11.62 6.43
N THR A 32 -4.36 -12.69 5.96
CA THR A 32 -4.16 -13.21 4.60
C THR A 32 -4.93 -12.41 3.55
N SER A 33 -6.05 -11.77 3.94
CA SER A 33 -6.91 -10.96 3.09
C SER A 33 -6.86 -9.48 3.46
N TYR A 34 -6.68 -8.62 2.44
CA TYR A 34 -6.78 -7.16 2.59
C TYR A 34 -8.18 -6.72 3.00
N GLU A 35 -9.22 -7.50 2.64
CA GLU A 35 -10.60 -7.20 3.04
C GLU A 35 -10.80 -7.43 4.54
N ASN A 36 -10.28 -8.55 5.05
CA ASN A 36 -10.39 -8.88 6.47
C ASN A 36 -9.67 -7.84 7.32
N PHE A 37 -8.46 -7.44 6.92
CA PHE A 37 -7.73 -6.36 7.58
C PHE A 37 -8.52 -5.04 7.57
N ALA A 38 -9.06 -4.67 6.41
CA ALA A 38 -9.79 -3.42 6.29
C ALA A 38 -11.08 -3.41 7.12
N ILE A 39 -11.81 -4.53 7.17
CA ILE A 39 -13.02 -4.66 8.02
C ILE A 39 -12.64 -4.56 9.49
N ASP A 40 -11.65 -5.33 9.93
CA ASP A 40 -11.20 -5.38 11.32
C ASP A 40 -10.72 -4.02 11.83
N LYS A 41 -9.97 -3.29 11.01
CA LYS A 41 -9.43 -1.96 11.36
C LYS A 41 -10.35 -0.80 10.98
N GLY A 42 -11.58 -1.05 10.53
CA GLY A 42 -12.54 0.00 10.18
C GLY A 42 -12.15 0.87 8.97
N ILE A 43 -11.34 0.33 8.06
CA ILE A 43 -10.87 0.98 6.84
C ILE A 43 -11.80 0.61 5.66
N LYS A 44 -11.96 1.53 4.70
CA LYS A 44 -12.63 1.22 3.43
C LYS A 44 -11.81 0.19 2.64
N ARG A 45 -12.37 -1.00 2.40
CA ARG A 45 -11.74 -2.10 1.63
C ARG A 45 -11.04 -1.64 0.35
N MET A 46 -11.73 -0.88 -0.49
CA MET A 46 -11.17 -0.36 -1.75
C MET A 46 -10.02 0.62 -1.56
N GLN A 47 -10.02 1.41 -0.48
CA GLN A 47 -8.90 2.32 -0.18
C GLN A 47 -7.64 1.51 0.13
N TYR A 48 -7.77 0.52 1.01
CA TYR A 48 -6.64 -0.30 1.42
C TYR A 48 -6.07 -1.12 0.25
N TRP A 49 -6.94 -1.74 -0.54
CA TRP A 49 -6.53 -2.45 -1.76
C TRP A 49 -5.80 -1.55 -2.77
N ARG A 50 -6.28 -0.32 -2.99
CA ARG A 50 -5.61 0.65 -3.88
C ARG A 50 -4.20 1.00 -3.39
N MET A 51 -4.00 1.06 -2.08
CA MET A 51 -2.69 1.34 -1.51
C MET A 51 -1.74 0.15 -1.66
N GLU A 52 -2.22 -1.10 -1.48
CA GLU A 52 -1.42 -2.31 -1.74
C GLU A 52 -1.10 -2.57 -3.21
N THR A 53 -1.78 -1.88 -4.14
CA THR A 53 -1.53 -2.00 -5.60
C THR A 53 -0.65 -0.89 -6.16
N GLY A 54 -0.20 0.07 -5.34
CA GLY A 54 0.62 1.19 -5.79
C GLY A 54 -0.15 2.34 -6.44
N ALA A 55 -1.48 2.33 -6.35
CA ALA A 55 -2.27 3.45 -6.84
C ALA A 55 -1.98 4.71 -6.02
N ASN A 56 -1.98 5.87 -6.67
CA ASN A 56 -1.77 7.14 -5.98
C ASN A 56 -2.79 7.35 -4.83
N PHE A 57 -2.29 7.77 -3.68
CA PHE A 57 -3.05 8.07 -2.47
C PHE A 57 -2.47 9.32 -1.78
N THR A 58 -3.26 9.95 -0.93
CA THR A 58 -2.80 11.12 -0.17
C THR A 58 -1.98 10.71 1.03
N PHE A 59 -1.05 11.56 1.48
CA PHE A 59 -0.27 11.30 2.70
C PHE A 59 -1.17 11.08 3.93
N LYS A 60 -2.30 11.80 4.04
CA LYS A 60 -3.32 11.55 5.08
C LYS A 60 -3.88 10.13 5.06
N SER A 61 -3.98 9.52 3.88
CA SER A 61 -4.41 8.12 3.75
C SER A 61 -3.34 7.18 4.30
N LEU A 62 -2.06 7.45 4.02
CA LEU A 62 -0.94 6.70 4.60
C LEU A 62 -0.98 6.74 6.12
N LEU A 63 -1.06 7.93 6.72
CA LEU A 63 -1.09 8.08 8.18
C LEU A 63 -2.18 7.23 8.82
N LYS A 64 -3.42 7.27 8.30
CA LYS A 64 -4.53 6.45 8.82
C LYS A 64 -4.27 4.95 8.73
N ILE A 65 -3.59 4.49 7.68
CA ILE A 65 -3.24 3.08 7.53
C ILE A 65 -2.12 2.69 8.49
N LEU A 66 -1.14 3.57 8.71
CA LEU A 66 -0.08 3.36 9.69
C LEU A 66 -0.63 3.34 11.12
N ASP A 67 -1.58 4.22 11.45
CA ASP A 67 -2.29 4.19 12.74
C ASP A 67 -3.03 2.86 12.95
N ALA A 68 -3.70 2.34 11.92
CA ALA A 68 -4.36 1.03 11.97
C ALA A 68 -3.37 -0.15 12.11
N HIS A 69 -2.14 0.06 11.64
CA HIS A 69 -1.01 -0.84 11.85
C HIS A 69 -0.23 -0.53 13.13
N GLU A 70 -0.65 0.43 13.96
CA GLU A 70 0.07 0.84 15.18
C GLU A 70 1.57 1.06 14.92
N MET A 71 1.90 1.69 13.79
CA MET A 71 3.26 1.85 13.30
C MET A 71 3.56 3.32 13.06
N SER A 72 4.74 3.77 13.47
CA SER A 72 5.22 5.13 13.21
C SER A 72 5.75 5.30 11.78
N LEU A 73 5.87 6.55 11.32
CA LEU A 73 6.52 6.86 10.05
C LEU A 73 7.99 6.40 10.02
N ALA A 74 8.70 6.53 11.14
CA ALA A 74 10.10 6.15 11.22
C ALA A 74 10.29 4.65 11.00
N GLU A 75 9.52 3.81 11.71
CA GLU A 75 9.52 2.35 11.53
C GLU A 75 9.05 1.97 10.11
N PHE A 76 8.04 2.66 9.59
CA PHE A 76 7.55 2.38 8.24
C PHE A 76 8.60 2.70 7.15
N PHE A 77 9.46 3.70 7.34
CA PHE A 77 10.43 4.11 6.32
C PHE A 77 11.88 3.68 6.61
N GLU A 78 12.13 2.90 7.67
CA GLU A 78 13.49 2.53 8.12
C GLU A 78 14.33 1.79 7.06
N ASP A 79 13.69 1.02 6.18
CA ASP A 79 14.30 0.19 5.13
C ASP A 79 14.23 0.84 3.74
N PHE A 80 13.86 2.12 3.66
CA PHE A 80 13.85 2.87 2.40
C PHE A 80 15.16 3.61 2.23
N SER A 81 15.98 3.15 1.28
CA SER A 81 17.13 3.89 0.76
C SER A 81 16.85 4.40 -0.66
N TYR A 82 17.68 5.36 -1.10
CA TYR A 82 17.87 5.57 -2.52
C TYR A 82 18.59 4.35 -3.08
N ASP A 83 18.15 3.87 -4.24
CA ASP A 83 18.95 2.94 -5.03
C ASP A 83 20.10 3.78 -5.61
N GLU A 84 21.32 3.63 -5.08
CA GLU A 84 22.51 4.19 -5.73
C GLU A 84 22.70 3.41 -7.06
N GLU A 85 22.65 4.12 -8.19
CA GLU A 85 22.98 3.58 -9.51
C GLU A 85 24.47 3.22 -9.63
#